data_AF-A0A838PAS6-F1
#
_entry.id   AF-A0A838PAS6-F1
#
_cell.length_a   1.000
_cell.length_b   1.000
_cell.length_c   1.000
_cell.angle_alpha   90.00
_cell.angle_beta   90.00
_cell.angle_gamma   90.00
#
_symmetry.space_group_name_H-M   'P 1'
#
loop_
_entity.id
_entity.type
_entity.pdbx_description
1 polymer ?
#
loop_
_entity_poly.entity_id
_entity_poly.type
_entity_poly.pdbx_seq_one_letter_code
_entity_poly.pdbx_strand_id
1 'polypeptide(L)'
;MASGELVAALVKIKAAINALEQAEAAGGGDLSQLKYLLGLTGEAVAQGAYLDAVAAFGSPSPGQAVQLQRIRQSIADGHARLVSGEYQAALDLFKNAVGRALSLT
;
A
#
# COMPACT_ATOMS: atom_id res chain seq x y z
N MET A 1 12.64 6.16 9.15
CA MET A 1 11.90 4.96 9.58
C MET A 1 12.70 3.76 9.14
N ALA A 2 12.84 2.72 9.98
CA ALA A 2 13.55 1.53 9.54
C ALA A 2 12.71 0.84 8.46
N SER A 3 13.34 0.41 7.36
CA SER A 3 12.66 -0.14 6.17
C SER A 3 11.66 -1.26 6.50
N GLY A 4 11.96 -2.12 7.50
CA GLY A 4 11.05 -3.17 7.95
C GLY A 4 9.74 -2.68 8.61
N GLU A 5 9.71 -1.46 9.15
CA GLU A 5 8.56 -0.91 9.89
C GLU A 5 7.38 -0.59 8.97
N LEU A 6 7.65 -0.09 7.75
CA LEU A 6 6.60 0.26 6.79
C LEU A 6 5.84 -0.98 6.29
N VAL A 7 6.57 -2.05 5.99
CA VAL A 7 5.96 -3.33 5.60
C VAL A 7 5.15 -3.92 6.76
N ALA A 8 5.68 -3.86 7.99
CA ALA A 8 4.97 -4.31 9.18
C ALA A 8 3.70 -3.49 9.45
N ALA A 9 3.73 -2.17 9.21
CA ALA A 9 2.56 -1.32 9.31
C ALA A 9 1.45 -1.76 8.33
N LEU A 10 1.80 -2.02 7.06
CA LEU A 10 0.84 -2.51 6.07
C LEU A 10 0.25 -3.88 6.43
N VAL A 11 1.04 -4.78 7.03
CA VAL A 11 0.53 -6.06 7.56
C VAL A 11 -0.51 -5.83 8.66
N LYS A 12 -0.27 -4.88 9.57
CA LYS A 12 -1.22 -4.53 10.64
C LYS A 12 -2.50 -3.91 10.11
N ILE A 13 -2.40 -3.02 9.11
CA ILE A 13 -3.58 -2.44 8.45
C ILE A 13 -4.40 -3.56 7.77
N LYS A 14 -3.75 -4.51 7.10
CA LYS A 14 -4.41 -5.67 6.49
C LYS A 14 -5.14 -6.54 7.51
N ALA A 15 -4.49 -6.80 8.65
CA ALA A 15 -5.11 -7.53 9.74
C ALA A 15 -6.32 -6.78 10.33
N ALA A 16 -6.26 -5.45 10.44
CA ALA A 16 -7.38 -4.64 10.90
C ALA A 16 -8.57 -4.70 9.92
N ILE A 17 -8.32 -4.62 8.61
CA ILE A 17 -9.37 -4.76 7.59
C ILE A 17 -10.03 -6.15 7.68
N ASN A 18 -9.24 -7.22 7.84
CA ASN A 18 -9.78 -8.57 8.03
C ASN A 18 -10.66 -8.67 9.30
N ALA A 19 -10.25 -8.03 10.40
CA ALA A 19 -11.06 -7.99 11.61
C ALA A 19 -12.40 -7.26 11.39
N LEU A 20 -12.41 -6.18 10.59
CA LEU A 20 -13.65 -5.49 10.21
C LEU A 20 -14.54 -6.37 9.33
N GLU A 21 -13.98 -7.08 8.34
CA GLU A 21 -14.72 -8.04 7.50
C GLU A 21 -15.39 -9.15 8.35
N GLN A 22 -14.68 -9.65 9.37
CA GLN A 22 -15.24 -10.61 10.33
C GLN A 22 -16.35 -10.00 11.18
N ALA A 23 -16.20 -8.75 11.61
CA ALA A 23 -17.24 -8.05 12.37
C ALA A 23 -18.51 -7.84 11.54
N GLU A 24 -18.40 -7.48 10.26
CA GLU A 24 -19.57 -7.40 9.35
C GLU A 24 -20.25 -8.76 9.21
N ALA A 25 -19.48 -9.84 9.02
CA ALA A 25 -20.00 -11.21 8.93
C ALA A 25 -20.70 -11.66 10.22
N ALA A 26 -20.31 -11.10 11.37
CA ALA A 26 -20.94 -11.34 12.67
C ALA A 26 -22.16 -10.43 12.95
N GLY A 27 -22.58 -9.60 12.01
CA GLY A 27 -23.74 -8.70 12.14
C GLY A 27 -23.42 -7.28 12.62
N GLY A 28 -22.16 -6.85 12.53
CA GLY A 28 -21.70 -5.52 12.93
C GLY A 28 -22.16 -4.34 12.07
N GLY A 29 -23.00 -4.57 11.06
CA GLY A 29 -23.42 -3.57 10.08
C GLY A 29 -22.42 -3.39 8.94
N ASP A 30 -22.58 -2.34 8.13
CA ASP A 30 -21.67 -1.99 7.04
C ASP A 30 -20.47 -1.18 7.57
N LEU A 31 -19.26 -1.72 7.39
CA LEU A 31 -17.98 -1.12 7.81
C LEU A 31 -17.11 -0.74 6.60
N SER A 32 -17.68 -0.68 5.40
CA SER A 32 -17.00 -0.32 4.14
C SER A 32 -16.20 0.99 4.24
N GLN A 33 -16.74 2.03 4.87
CA GLN A 33 -16.07 3.33 5.02
C GLN A 33 -14.82 3.23 5.90
N LEU A 34 -14.86 2.45 6.98
CA LEU A 34 -13.69 2.24 7.85
C LEU A 34 -12.61 1.44 7.11
N LYS A 35 -12.99 0.38 6.39
CA LYS A 35 -12.07 -0.40 5.56
C LYS A 35 -11.43 0.48 4.48
N TYR A 36 -12.21 1.36 3.85
CA TYR A 36 -11.72 2.31 2.86
C TYR A 36 -10.71 3.30 3.46
N LEU A 37 -11.00 3.89 4.62
CA LEU A 37 -10.09 4.80 5.32
C LEU A 37 -8.75 4.12 5.70
N LEU A 38 -8.81 2.87 6.19
CA LEU A 38 -7.61 2.08 6.45
C LEU A 38 -6.84 1.78 5.16
N GLY A 39 -7.54 1.47 4.07
CA GLY A 39 -6.97 1.32 2.74
C GLY A 39 -6.22 2.56 2.26
N LEU A 40 -6.81 3.75 2.40
CA LEU A 40 -6.17 5.03 2.07
C LEU A 40 -4.92 5.29 2.92
N THR A 41 -4.94 4.87 4.18
CA THR A 41 -3.75 4.95 5.04
C THR A 41 -2.64 4.06 4.50
N GLY A 42 -2.97 2.86 4.03
CA GLY A 42 -2.03 1.97 3.36
C GLY A 42 -1.47 2.56 2.06
N GLU A 43 -2.32 3.22 1.27
CA GLU A 43 -1.90 3.93 0.06
C GLU A 43 -0.91 5.06 0.38
N ALA A 44 -1.20 5.89 1.39
CA ALA A 44 -0.33 6.98 1.80
C ALA A 44 1.06 6.50 2.23
N VAL A 45 1.15 5.37 2.93
CA VAL A 45 2.43 4.73 3.28
C VAL A 45 3.21 4.32 2.03
N ALA A 46 2.54 3.73 1.03
CA ALA A 46 3.17 3.33 -0.22
C ALA A 46 3.62 4.53 -1.07
N GLN A 47 2.82 5.60 -1.11
CA GLN A 47 3.19 6.85 -1.78
C GLN A 47 4.40 7.50 -1.11
N GLY A 48 4.45 7.53 0.23
CA GLY A 48 5.61 8.03 0.97
C GLY A 48 6.90 7.28 0.63
N ALA A 49 6.86 5.94 0.69
CA ALA A 49 8.02 5.11 0.34
C ALA A 49 8.47 5.32 -1.12
N TYR A 50 7.53 5.49 -2.06
CA TYR A 50 7.85 5.82 -3.45
C TYR A 50 8.58 7.16 -3.57
N LEU A 51 8.12 8.20 -2.87
CA LEU A 51 8.77 9.51 -2.90
C LEU A 51 10.20 9.44 -2.32
N ASP A 52 10.41 8.68 -1.26
CA ASP A 52 11.75 8.44 -0.70
C ASP A 52 12.67 7.74 -1.73
N ALA A 53 12.15 6.73 -2.44
CA ALA A 53 12.90 6.04 -3.49
C ALA A 53 13.22 6.94 -4.69
N VAL A 54 12.31 7.85 -5.07
CA VAL A 54 12.59 8.87 -6.11
C VAL A 54 13.70 9.80 -5.66
N ALA A 55 13.65 10.27 -4.40
CA ALA A 55 14.64 11.19 -3.84
C ALA A 55 16.05 10.56 -3.77
N ALA A 56 16.15 9.25 -3.56
CA ALA A 56 17.42 8.53 -3.49
C ALA A 56 18.23 8.56 -4.81
N PHE A 57 17.57 8.67 -5.97
CA PHE A 57 18.27 8.58 -7.26
C PHE A 57 18.75 9.91 -7.84
N GLY A 58 18.16 11.05 -7.48
CA GLY A 58 18.48 12.37 -8.04
C GLY A 58 18.21 12.49 -9.56
N SER A 59 18.99 11.78 -10.38
CA SER A 59 18.76 11.57 -11.81
C SER A 59 18.81 10.06 -12.13
N PRO A 60 17.65 9.38 -12.21
CA PRO A 60 17.61 7.93 -12.41
C PRO A 60 18.07 7.52 -13.81
N SER A 61 18.93 6.50 -13.88
CA SER A 61 19.24 5.77 -15.11
C SER A 61 17.97 5.11 -15.70
N PRO A 62 17.95 4.70 -16.98
CA PRO A 62 16.79 4.05 -17.59
C PRO A 62 16.30 2.82 -16.81
N GLY A 63 17.22 2.02 -16.26
CA GLY A 63 16.86 0.86 -15.43
C GLY A 63 16.19 1.26 -14.11
N GLN A 64 16.68 2.30 -13.45
CA GLN A 64 16.08 2.84 -12.22
C GLN A 64 14.71 3.46 -12.50
N ALA A 65 14.56 4.19 -13.62
CA ALA A 65 13.27 4.75 -14.05
C ALA A 65 12.21 3.66 -14.27
N VAL A 66 12.58 2.52 -14.85
CA VAL A 66 11.68 1.36 -14.99
C VAL A 66 11.25 0.81 -13.64
N GLN A 67 12.15 0.72 -12.65
CA GLN A 67 11.78 0.25 -11.31
C GLN A 67 10.83 1.23 -10.60
N LEU A 68 11.11 2.54 -10.67
CA LEU A 68 10.22 3.58 -10.14
C LEU A 68 8.84 3.53 -10.79
N GLN A 69 8.78 3.33 -12.12
CA GLN A 69 7.51 3.19 -12.83
C GLN A 69 6.71 1.95 -12.37
N ARG A 70 7.38 0.83 -12.10
CA ARG A 70 6.72 -0.38 -11.56
C ARG A 70 6.14 -0.16 -10.17
N ILE A 71 6.84 0.58 -9.31
CA ILE A 71 6.33 0.97 -7.98
C ILE A 71 5.08 1.83 -8.15
N ARG A 72 5.17 2.88 -8.96
CA ARG A 72 4.03 3.76 -9.26
C ARG A 72 2.82 3.01 -9.81
N GLN A 73 3.05 2.06 -10.73
CA GLN A 73 1.99 1.22 -11.27
C GLN A 73 1.32 0.37 -10.19
N SER A 74 2.11 -0.23 -9.29
CA SER A 74 1.57 -1.03 -8.18
C SER A 74 0.69 -0.19 -7.24
N ILE A 75 1.06 1.08 -6.99
CA ILE A 75 0.24 2.02 -6.22
C ILE A 75 -1.06 2.34 -6.96
N ALA A 76 -0.99 2.62 -8.27
CA ALA A 76 -2.17 2.92 -9.07
C ALA A 76 -3.15 1.74 -9.15
N ASP A 77 -2.64 0.53 -9.35
CA ASP A 77 -3.43 -0.70 -9.36
C ASP A 77 -4.05 -0.96 -7.97
N GLY A 78 -3.29 -0.72 -6.90
CA GLY A 78 -3.78 -0.83 -5.53
C GLY A 78 -4.92 0.16 -5.25
N HIS A 79 -4.80 1.39 -5.71
CA HIS A 79 -5.86 2.41 -5.60
C HIS A 79 -7.13 1.98 -6.36
N ALA A 80 -6.99 1.47 -7.58
CA ALA A 80 -8.13 0.97 -8.35
C ALA A 80 -8.87 -0.15 -7.61
N ARG A 81 -8.12 -1.11 -7.01
CA ARG A 81 -8.69 -2.18 -6.18
C ARG A 81 -9.38 -1.64 -4.93
N LEU A 82 -8.80 -0.63 -4.29
CA LEU A 82 -9.38 0.03 -3.12
C LEU A 82 -10.73 0.67 -3.44
N VAL A 83 -10.83 1.41 -4.55
CA VAL A 83 -12.07 2.03 -5.02
C VAL A 83 -13.13 0.99 -5.40
N SER A 84 -12.71 -0.17 -5.91
CA SER A 84 -13.60 -1.31 -6.19
C SER A 84 -14.00 -2.13 -4.96
N GLY A 85 -13.56 -1.76 -3.75
CA GLY A 85 -13.86 -2.48 -2.51
C GLY A 85 -13.03 -3.75 -2.29
N GLU A 86 -12.02 -4.00 -3.11
CA GLU A 86 -11.10 -5.14 -2.98
C GLU A 86 -9.96 -4.82 -2.01
N TYR A 87 -10.30 -4.54 -0.75
CA TYR A 87 -9.39 -3.97 0.25
C TYR A 87 -8.13 -4.82 0.51
N GLN A 88 -8.30 -6.15 0.61
CA GLN A 88 -7.18 -7.08 0.84
C GLN A 88 -6.18 -7.06 -0.31
N ALA A 89 -6.69 -7.07 -1.55
CA ALA A 89 -5.87 -7.03 -2.77
C ALA A 89 -5.17 -5.67 -2.93
N ALA A 90 -5.85 -4.57 -2.59
CA ALA A 90 -5.26 -3.24 -2.57
C ALA A 90 -4.03 -3.17 -1.64
N LEU A 91 -4.14 -3.69 -0.42
CA LEU A 91 -3.02 -3.67 0.53
C LEU A 91 -1.86 -4.58 0.12
N ASP A 92 -2.12 -5.69 -0.58
CA ASP A 92 -1.04 -6.52 -1.12
C ASP A 92 -0.24 -5.78 -2.19
N LEU A 93 -0.91 -4.99 -3.04
CA LEU A 93 -0.25 -4.14 -4.04
C LEU A 93 0.54 -3.00 -3.40
N PHE A 94 -0.02 -2.33 -2.38
CA PHE A 94 0.71 -1.30 -1.62
C PHE A 94 1.92 -1.88 -0.88
N LYS A 95 1.79 -3.07 -0.29
CA LYS A 95 2.91 -3.77 0.36
C LYS A 95 4.00 -4.15 -0.64
N ASN A 96 3.63 -4.60 -1.84
CA ASN A 96 4.59 -4.87 -2.91
C ASN A 96 5.32 -3.59 -3.34
N ALA A 97 4.59 -2.49 -3.50
CA ALA A 97 5.14 -1.19 -3.84
C ALA A 97 6.17 -0.72 -2.80
N VAL A 98 5.82 -0.78 -1.50
CA VAL A 98 6.74 -0.47 -0.40
C VAL A 98 7.97 -1.37 -0.42
N GLY A 99 7.80 -2.69 -0.55
CA GLY A 99 8.93 -3.63 -0.58
C GLY A 99 9.91 -3.33 -1.71
N ARG A 100 9.41 -2.96 -2.89
CA ARG A 100 10.24 -2.52 -4.02
C ARG A 100 10.90 -1.17 -3.74
N ALA A 101 10.17 -0.19 -3.24
CA ALA A 101 10.71 1.13 -2.93
C ALA A 101 11.87 1.04 -1.94
N LEU A 102 11.71 0.23 -0.89
CA LEU A 102 12.75 0.00 0.11
C LEU A 102 13.99 -0.75 -0.43
N SER A 103 13.87 -1.49 -1.53
CA SER A 103 15.03 -2.10 -2.20
C SER A 103 15.83 -1.10 -3.05
N LEU A 104 15.32 0.12 -3.22
CA LEU A 104 15.92 1.19 -4.02
C LEU A 104 16.53 2.32 -3.17
N THR A 105 16.21 2.37 -1.88
CA THR A 105 16.71 3.33 -0.88
C THR A 105 17.77 2.69 0.00
#